data_AF-A0A956IXR2-F1
#
_entry.id   AF-A0A956IXR2-F1
#
_cell.length_a   1.000
_cell.length_b   1.000
_cell.length_c   1.000
_cell.angle_alpha   90.00
_cell.angle_beta   90.00
_cell.angle_gamma   90.00
#
_symmetry.space_group_name_H-M   'P 1'
#
loop_
_entity.id
_entity.type
_entity.pdbx_description
1 polymer ?
#
loop_
_entity_poly.entity_id
_entity_poly.type
_entity_poly.pdbx_seq_one_letter_code
_entity_poly.pdbx_strand_id
1 'polypeptide(L)'
;MVPSPEPRAPARVVLVALVALVIAATSACEGAAEVATPTPAASPSLALAAAPGEGRGGRRRAGREEKRAREAGEAGGAGEARGRTPTPTPSSQPSTTKSTPTPSTLPACPPNSPLTYRSFGGGFLRTWCTGCHSSTLPEPERQGAPEGIDFDRPEGLIELAESIHDRAVVEVDHFIADPTGNASPMPPAGVARDEDRRRLAIWLACGLPGVPRAK
;
A
#
# COMPACT_ATOMS: atom_id res chain seq x y z
N MET A 1 -35.68 8.59 63.98
CA MET A 1 -35.43 9.58 62.91
C MET A 1 -34.16 9.18 62.18
N VAL A 2 -34.27 8.73 60.93
CA VAL A 2 -33.12 8.43 60.06
C VAL A 2 -33.02 9.58 59.06
N PRO A 3 -31.87 10.26 58.93
CA PRO A 3 -31.74 11.38 57.99
C PRO A 3 -31.77 10.88 56.54
N SER A 4 -32.54 11.56 55.69
CA SER A 4 -32.58 11.33 54.25
C SER A 4 -31.23 11.67 53.59
N PRO A 5 -30.78 10.90 52.59
CA PRO A 5 -29.57 11.22 51.84
C PRO A 5 -29.78 12.41 50.89
N GLU A 6 -28.82 13.33 50.87
CA GLU A 6 -28.76 14.45 49.93
C GLU A 6 -28.45 13.99 48.49
N PRO A 7 -28.96 14.71 47.47
CA PRO A 7 -28.71 14.37 46.07
C PRO A 7 -27.27 14.70 45.66
N ARG A 8 -26.55 13.68 45.19
CA ARG A 8 -25.23 13.84 44.55
C ARG A 8 -25.40 14.43 43.14
N ALA A 9 -24.70 15.52 42.86
CA ALA A 9 -24.62 16.12 41.53
C ALA A 9 -23.99 15.16 40.50
N PRO A 10 -24.43 15.18 39.22
CA PRO A 10 -23.93 14.27 38.20
C PRO A 10 -22.51 14.63 37.77
N ALA A 11 -21.60 13.64 37.83
CA ALA A 11 -20.18 13.71 37.49
C ALA A 11 -19.84 14.12 36.03
N ARG A 12 -20.83 14.49 35.21
CA ARG A 12 -20.64 14.84 33.79
C ARG A 12 -20.25 16.30 33.55
N VAL A 13 -20.48 17.19 34.51
CA VAL A 13 -20.21 18.64 34.31
C VAL A 13 -18.72 18.99 34.52
N VAL A 14 -18.00 18.23 35.35
CA VAL A 14 -16.58 18.53 35.67
C VAL A 14 -15.63 18.17 34.52
N LEU A 15 -15.97 17.17 33.70
CA LEU A 15 -15.10 16.72 32.60
C LEU A 15 -15.05 17.72 31.43
N VAL A 16 -16.13 18.46 31.18
CA VAL A 16 -16.20 19.43 30.06
C VAL A 16 -15.35 20.67 30.34
N ALA A 17 -15.26 21.11 31.61
CA ALA A 17 -14.45 22.26 31.99
C ALA A 17 -12.94 22.00 31.90
N LEU A 18 -12.50 20.76 32.15
CA LEU A 18 -11.07 20.38 32.09
C LEU A 18 -10.55 20.23 30.66
N VAL A 19 -11.38 19.81 29.71
CA VAL A 19 -11.00 19.72 28.28
C VAL A 19 -10.86 21.12 27.66
N ALA A 20 -11.70 22.09 28.05
CA ALA A 20 -11.60 23.46 27.56
C ALA A 20 -10.31 24.17 28.02
N LEU A 21 -9.79 23.86 29.20
CA LEU A 21 -8.57 24.48 29.72
C LEU A 21 -7.29 23.99 29.01
N VAL A 22 -7.29 22.74 28.51
CA VAL A 22 -6.13 22.19 27.79
C VAL A 22 -6.03 22.75 26.36
N ILE A 23 -7.15 23.10 25.72
CA ILE A 23 -7.15 23.67 24.36
C ILE A 23 -6.57 25.10 24.31
N ALA A 24 -6.64 25.86 25.41
CA ALA A 24 -6.14 27.23 25.44
C ALA A 24 -4.60 27.35 25.62
N ALA A 25 -3.91 26.27 26.01
CA ALA A 25 -2.49 26.34 26.39
C ALA A 25 -1.49 25.98 25.26
N THR A 26 -1.94 25.52 24.10
CA THR A 26 -1.05 25.18 22.96
C THR A 26 -0.96 26.28 21.90
N SER A 27 -1.66 27.40 22.07
CA SER A 27 -1.74 28.50 21.09
C SER A 27 -0.64 29.57 21.20
N ALA A 28 0.50 29.29 21.84
CA ALA A 28 1.53 30.30 22.13
C ALA A 28 2.97 29.93 21.70
N CYS A 29 3.14 28.98 20.78
CA CYS A 29 4.42 28.77 20.09
C CYS A 29 4.28 29.07 18.59
N GLU A 30 3.79 30.27 18.28
CA GLU A 30 4.00 30.91 16.97
C GLU A 30 5.44 31.45 16.96
N GLY A 31 6.39 30.53 16.79
CA GLY A 31 7.78 30.84 16.55
C GLY A 31 7.91 31.37 15.13
N ALA A 32 8.27 32.64 15.01
CA ALA A 32 8.71 33.27 13.79
C ALA A 32 9.87 32.48 13.16
N ALA A 33 9.55 31.61 12.20
CA ALA A 33 10.53 31.09 11.27
C ALA A 33 10.75 32.15 10.20
N GLU A 34 11.86 32.84 10.37
CA GLU A 34 12.52 33.74 9.43
C GLU A 34 12.40 33.22 8.00
N VAL A 35 11.82 34.04 7.12
CA VAL A 35 11.76 33.82 5.68
C VAL A 35 13.18 33.91 5.14
N ALA A 36 13.88 32.79 5.10
CA ALA A 36 15.10 32.65 4.31
C ALA A 36 14.71 32.68 2.83
N THR A 37 14.90 33.83 2.19
CA THR A 37 14.82 33.98 0.74
C THR A 37 15.78 32.99 0.08
N PRO A 38 15.32 32.10 -0.82
CA PRO A 38 16.24 31.28 -1.60
C PRO A 38 17.01 32.18 -2.56
N THR A 39 18.33 32.22 -2.37
CA THR A 39 19.28 32.80 -3.33
C THR A 39 19.09 32.13 -4.70
N PRO A 40 18.93 32.88 -5.80
CA PRO A 40 18.88 32.30 -7.13
C PRO A 40 20.26 31.71 -7.48
N ALA A 41 20.37 30.39 -7.42
CA ALA A 41 21.53 29.69 -7.99
C ALA A 41 21.49 29.88 -9.51
N ALA A 42 22.46 30.66 -9.99
CA ALA A 42 22.72 30.91 -11.39
C ALA A 42 22.84 29.59 -12.17
N SER A 43 22.09 29.52 -13.28
CA SER A 43 22.23 28.48 -14.29
C SER A 43 23.61 28.58 -14.96
N PRO A 44 24.41 27.51 -15.01
CA PRO A 44 25.44 27.42 -16.02
C PRO A 44 24.77 27.03 -17.34
N SER A 45 24.51 28.04 -18.17
CA SER A 45 24.44 27.84 -19.62
C SER A 45 25.84 27.47 -20.09
N LEU A 46 26.08 26.19 -20.38
CA LEU A 46 27.23 25.79 -21.18
C LEU A 46 26.76 24.90 -22.33
N ALA A 47 26.55 25.59 -23.44
CA ALA A 47 27.13 25.29 -24.75
C ALA A 47 27.16 23.81 -25.16
N LEU A 48 26.24 23.52 -26.06
CA LEU A 48 26.37 22.54 -27.12
C LEU A 48 27.72 22.72 -27.86
N ALA A 49 28.65 21.80 -27.64
CA ALA A 49 29.85 21.66 -28.48
C ALA A 49 29.90 20.24 -29.02
N ALA A 50 29.67 20.12 -30.32
CA ALA A 50 29.94 18.93 -31.11
C ALA A 50 31.45 18.70 -31.20
N ALA A 51 31.89 17.45 -31.06
CA ALA A 51 33.14 16.97 -31.65
C ALA A 51 33.04 15.45 -31.93
N PRO A 52 33.49 14.99 -33.11
CA PRO A 52 33.65 13.58 -33.44
C PRO A 52 35.02 13.07 -32.97
N GLY A 53 35.15 11.77 -32.73
CA GLY A 53 36.45 11.16 -32.41
C GLY A 53 36.39 9.65 -32.34
N GLU A 54 36.76 9.02 -33.45
CA GLU A 54 37.10 7.60 -33.54
C GLU A 54 38.12 7.18 -32.48
N GLY A 55 37.91 6.00 -31.89
CA GLY A 55 38.84 5.40 -30.93
C GLY A 55 38.80 3.88 -31.01
N ARG A 56 39.41 3.32 -32.06
CA ARG A 56 39.79 1.91 -32.16
C ARG A 56 40.64 1.51 -30.94
N GLY A 57 40.33 0.37 -30.32
CA GLY A 57 41.16 -0.18 -29.25
C GLY A 57 40.72 -1.55 -28.77
N GLY A 58 41.01 -2.59 -29.55
CA GLY A 58 40.74 -3.98 -29.17
C GLY A 58 41.66 -4.52 -28.06
N ARG A 59 41.16 -5.54 -27.35
CA ARG A 59 41.88 -6.68 -26.72
C ARG A 59 40.81 -7.64 -26.22
N ARG A 60 40.49 -8.71 -26.96
CA ARG A 60 41.05 -10.07 -26.82
C ARG A 60 41.12 -10.58 -25.38
N ARG A 61 40.26 -11.56 -25.06
CA ARG A 61 40.50 -12.84 -24.35
C ARG A 61 39.20 -13.65 -24.56
N ALA A 62 39.09 -14.54 -25.55
CA ALA A 62 39.75 -15.84 -25.69
C ALA A 62 39.53 -16.76 -24.47
N GLY A 63 38.60 -17.70 -24.62
CA GLY A 63 38.68 -19.06 -24.09
C GLY A 63 38.13 -19.30 -22.69
N ARG A 64 37.00 -20.00 -22.61
CA ARG A 64 36.99 -21.36 -22.03
C ARG A 64 35.75 -22.12 -22.49
N GLU A 65 36.01 -23.03 -23.41
CA GLU A 65 35.14 -24.12 -23.83
C GLU A 65 35.22 -25.26 -22.78
N GLU A 66 34.20 -26.11 -22.80
CA GLU A 66 34.24 -27.53 -22.42
C GLU A 66 33.98 -27.90 -20.94
N LYS A 67 32.80 -28.48 -20.68
CA LYS A 67 32.70 -29.95 -20.52
C LYS A 67 31.25 -30.47 -20.57
N ARG A 68 31.12 -31.52 -21.36
CA ARG A 68 29.95 -32.32 -21.77
C ARG A 68 29.69 -33.48 -20.79
N ALA A 69 28.42 -33.84 -20.57
CA ALA A 69 27.87 -35.17 -20.19
C ALA A 69 26.35 -34.96 -19.92
N ARG A 70 25.32 -35.46 -20.63
CA ARG A 70 24.94 -36.83 -21.08
C ARG A 70 25.18 -37.86 -19.96
N GLU A 71 24.25 -38.70 -19.51
CA GLU A 71 22.94 -39.19 -19.97
C GLU A 71 22.36 -40.10 -18.86
N ALA A 72 21.08 -40.50 -19.00
CA ALA A 72 20.37 -41.59 -18.30
C ALA A 72 19.95 -41.31 -16.83
N GLY A 73 18.74 -41.60 -16.35
CA GLY A 73 17.65 -42.43 -16.86
C GLY A 73 17.20 -43.38 -15.74
N GLU A 74 15.98 -43.20 -15.20
CA GLU A 74 15.20 -44.18 -14.42
C GLU A 74 13.81 -43.54 -14.22
N ALA A 75 12.70 -43.98 -14.83
CA ALA A 75 12.05 -45.29 -14.82
C ALA A 75 11.65 -45.78 -13.42
N GLY A 76 10.34 -45.82 -13.16
CA GLY A 76 9.74 -46.73 -12.18
C GLY A 76 9.07 -46.06 -10.98
N GLY A 77 7.73 -46.09 -10.96
CA GLY A 77 6.97 -45.68 -9.79
C GLY A 77 5.46 -45.71 -9.95
N ALA A 78 4.93 -46.79 -10.56
CA ALA A 78 3.50 -47.11 -10.43
C ALA A 78 3.23 -47.54 -8.98
N GLY A 79 2.42 -46.77 -8.26
CA GLY A 79 2.03 -47.03 -6.88
C GLY A 79 0.59 -46.62 -6.65
N GLU A 80 -0.32 -47.48 -7.09
CA GLU A 80 -1.75 -47.45 -6.80
C GLU A 80 -1.99 -47.70 -5.31
N ALA A 81 -2.57 -46.71 -4.60
CA ALA A 81 -3.15 -46.92 -3.27
C ALA A 81 -4.34 -45.98 -3.05
N ARG A 82 -5.47 -46.42 -3.61
CA ARG A 82 -6.82 -46.38 -3.05
C ARG A 82 -7.01 -45.56 -1.77
N GLY A 83 -7.95 -44.62 -1.86
CA GLY A 83 -9.05 -44.56 -0.92
C GLY A 83 -8.84 -43.66 0.29
N ARG A 84 -9.35 -42.44 0.17
CA ARG A 84 -10.33 -41.85 1.09
C ARG A 84 -10.69 -40.49 0.52
N THR A 85 -11.90 -40.39 -0.02
CA THR A 85 -12.58 -39.12 -0.23
C THR A 85 -12.96 -38.60 1.15
N PRO A 86 -12.33 -37.56 1.72
CA PRO A 86 -12.88 -36.91 2.90
C PRO A 86 -14.15 -36.20 2.44
N THR A 87 -15.31 -36.72 2.85
CA THR A 87 -16.56 -35.97 2.85
C THR A 87 -16.30 -34.61 3.49
N PRO A 88 -16.54 -33.47 2.81
CA PRO A 88 -16.44 -32.18 3.46
C PRO A 88 -17.54 -32.12 4.52
N THR A 89 -17.16 -32.28 5.79
CA THR A 89 -18.02 -31.95 6.92
C THR A 89 -18.41 -30.48 6.74
N PRO A 90 -19.71 -30.13 6.63
CA PRO A 90 -20.14 -28.76 6.63
C PRO A 90 -19.79 -28.17 8.00
N SER A 91 -18.62 -27.53 8.06
CA SER A 91 -18.12 -26.80 9.21
C SER A 91 -19.12 -25.68 9.46
N SER A 92 -20.01 -25.94 10.42
CA SER A 92 -20.95 -24.98 10.95
C SER A 92 -20.15 -23.95 11.72
N GLN A 93 -19.53 -23.01 10.99
CA GLN A 93 -18.94 -21.85 11.61
C GLN A 93 -20.08 -21.01 12.21
N PRO A 94 -20.06 -20.76 13.53
CA PRO A 94 -21.08 -19.96 14.18
C PRO A 94 -21.11 -18.57 13.55
N SER A 95 -22.22 -18.28 12.90
CA SER A 95 -22.46 -17.00 12.27
C SER A 95 -22.56 -15.91 13.35
N THR A 96 -21.65 -14.95 13.25
CA THR A 96 -21.94 -13.51 13.25
C THR A 96 -22.58 -12.93 14.51
N THR A 97 -21.75 -12.40 15.42
CA THR A 97 -22.01 -11.03 15.89
C THR A 97 -21.79 -10.10 14.71
N LYS A 98 -22.89 -9.56 14.20
CA LYS A 98 -22.97 -8.62 13.08
C LYS A 98 -22.33 -7.28 13.51
N SER A 99 -21.00 -7.23 13.54
CA SER A 99 -20.29 -5.96 13.57
C SER A 99 -20.71 -5.22 12.30
N THR A 100 -21.49 -4.16 12.46
CA THR A 100 -21.83 -3.29 11.34
C THR A 100 -20.51 -2.74 10.81
N PRO A 101 -20.09 -3.10 9.59
CA PRO A 101 -18.85 -2.57 9.04
C PRO A 101 -19.03 -1.06 8.97
N THR A 102 -18.18 -0.31 9.67
CA THR A 102 -18.09 1.13 9.45
C THR A 102 -17.78 1.31 7.97
N PRO A 103 -18.59 2.06 7.21
CA PRO A 103 -18.34 2.26 5.79
C PRO A 103 -16.97 2.90 5.65
N SER A 104 -16.04 2.16 5.05
CA SER A 104 -14.69 2.64 4.85
C SER A 104 -14.76 3.79 3.86
N THR A 105 -14.54 5.00 4.37
CA THR A 105 -14.68 6.22 3.59
C THR A 105 -13.28 6.73 3.28
N LEU A 106 -12.98 6.93 2.00
CA LEU A 106 -11.74 7.61 1.59
C LEU A 106 -11.61 8.94 2.34
N PRO A 107 -10.39 9.36 2.73
CA PRO A 107 -10.20 10.67 3.35
C PRO A 107 -10.63 11.79 2.39
N ALA A 108 -10.81 13.01 2.92
CA ALA A 108 -11.06 14.16 2.06
C ALA A 108 -9.83 14.46 1.18
N CYS A 109 -10.05 14.69 -0.12
CA CYS A 109 -8.98 15.15 -1.01
C CYS A 109 -8.53 16.56 -0.60
N PRO A 110 -7.25 16.78 -0.24
CA PRO A 110 -6.74 18.10 0.06
C PRO A 110 -6.75 18.99 -1.19
N PRO A 111 -7.03 20.30 -1.05
CA PRO A 111 -7.00 21.21 -2.18
C PRO A 111 -5.60 21.23 -2.81
N ASN A 112 -5.53 21.19 -4.15
CA ASN A 112 -4.30 21.29 -4.93
C ASN A 112 -3.28 20.17 -4.65
N SER A 113 -3.73 18.94 -4.36
CA SER A 113 -2.83 17.78 -4.26
C SER A 113 -1.93 17.64 -5.51
N PRO A 114 -0.60 17.62 -5.38
CA PRO A 114 0.32 17.48 -6.52
C PRO A 114 0.48 16.02 -6.97
N LEU A 115 -0.19 15.08 -6.31
CA LEU A 115 -0.08 13.66 -6.59
C LEU A 115 -0.82 13.34 -7.87
N THR A 116 -0.13 12.67 -8.80
CA THR A 116 -0.68 12.16 -10.04
C THR A 116 -0.17 10.75 -10.27
N TYR A 117 -0.75 10.03 -11.23
CA TYR A 117 -0.20 8.74 -11.67
C TYR A 117 1.27 8.85 -12.07
N ARG A 118 1.66 9.91 -12.79
CA ARG A 118 3.04 10.12 -13.23
C ARG A 118 3.98 10.48 -12.08
N SER A 119 3.56 11.35 -11.15
CA SER A 119 4.41 11.84 -10.05
C SER A 119 4.49 10.88 -8.86
N PHE A 120 3.52 9.97 -8.72
CA PHE A 120 3.44 9.07 -7.56
C PHE A 120 2.78 7.72 -7.91
N GLY A 121 1.50 7.74 -8.33
CA GLY A 121 0.65 6.55 -8.32
C GLY A 121 1.21 5.37 -9.11
N GLY A 122 1.70 5.60 -10.33
CA GLY A 122 2.25 4.54 -11.18
C GLY A 122 3.53 3.93 -10.63
N GLY A 123 4.37 4.70 -9.95
CA GLY A 123 5.56 4.17 -9.27
C GLY A 123 5.15 3.29 -8.09
N PHE A 124 4.24 3.79 -7.25
CA PHE A 124 3.72 3.06 -6.10
C PHE A 124 3.08 1.72 -6.50
N LEU A 125 2.18 1.74 -7.49
CA LEU A 125 1.49 0.54 -7.96
C LEU A 125 2.46 -0.51 -8.53
N ARG A 126 3.47 -0.08 -9.30
CA ARG A 126 4.49 -1.01 -9.82
C ARG A 126 5.33 -1.66 -8.73
N THR A 127 5.65 -0.91 -7.68
CA THR A 127 6.47 -1.42 -6.58
C THR A 127 5.69 -2.34 -5.65
N TRP A 128 4.44 -2.00 -5.33
CA TRP A 128 3.71 -2.65 -4.24
C TRP A 128 2.53 -3.51 -4.71
N CYS A 129 1.99 -3.29 -5.90
CA CYS A 129 0.70 -3.88 -6.29
C CYS A 129 0.83 -4.87 -7.45
N THR A 130 1.52 -4.48 -8.54
CA THR A 130 1.56 -5.29 -9.77
C THR A 130 2.41 -6.57 -9.65
N GLY A 131 3.17 -6.74 -8.57
CA GLY A 131 3.86 -8.00 -8.28
C GLY A 131 2.91 -9.19 -8.03
N CYS A 132 1.65 -8.91 -7.70
CA CYS A 132 0.60 -9.93 -7.48
C CYS A 132 -0.66 -9.65 -8.32
N HIS A 133 -0.94 -8.38 -8.62
CA HIS A 133 -2.11 -7.91 -9.35
C HIS A 133 -1.75 -7.37 -10.74
N SER A 134 -0.99 -8.12 -11.53
CA SER A 134 -0.75 -7.80 -12.94
C SER A 134 -1.59 -8.69 -13.84
N SER A 135 -2.13 -8.11 -14.90
CA SER A 135 -2.88 -8.84 -15.93
C SER A 135 -2.05 -9.86 -16.71
N THR A 136 -0.72 -9.79 -16.60
CA THR A 136 0.22 -10.70 -17.25
C THR A 136 0.60 -11.91 -16.38
N LEU A 137 0.20 -11.93 -15.10
CA LEU A 137 0.57 -13.01 -14.18
C LEU A 137 -0.45 -14.16 -14.28
N PRO A 138 0.01 -15.41 -14.49
CA PRO A 138 -0.86 -16.57 -14.36
C PRO A 138 -1.24 -16.79 -12.89
N GLU A 139 -2.38 -17.43 -12.62
CA GLU A 139 -2.93 -17.65 -11.27
C GLU A 139 -1.89 -18.10 -10.22
N PRO A 140 -1.00 -19.08 -10.48
CA PRO A 140 -0.03 -19.54 -9.48
C PRO A 140 0.99 -18.48 -9.05
N GLU A 141 1.22 -17.45 -9.86
CA GLU A 141 2.17 -16.37 -9.59
C GLU A 141 1.51 -15.16 -8.90
N ARG A 142 0.18 -15.15 -8.76
CA ARG A 142 -0.59 -14.04 -8.18
C ARG A 142 -0.59 -14.01 -6.66
N GLN A 143 0.04 -14.98 -5.99
CA GLN A 143 0.15 -15.03 -4.51
C GLN A 143 -1.21 -14.95 -3.80
N GLY A 144 -2.23 -15.59 -4.39
CA GLY A 144 -3.61 -15.54 -3.89
C GLY A 144 -4.40 -14.28 -4.27
N ALA A 145 -3.83 -13.36 -5.05
CA ALA A 145 -4.60 -12.26 -5.62
C ALA A 145 -5.65 -12.79 -6.63
N PRO A 146 -6.92 -12.32 -6.57
CA PRO A 146 -7.99 -12.82 -7.45
C PRO A 146 -7.81 -12.43 -8.92
N GLU A 147 -8.04 -13.37 -9.84
CA GLU A 147 -8.04 -13.10 -11.28
C GLU A 147 -8.98 -11.93 -11.64
N GLY A 148 -8.57 -11.10 -12.60
CA GLY A 148 -9.33 -9.92 -13.03
C GLY A 148 -9.14 -8.68 -12.16
N ILE A 149 -8.53 -8.80 -10.98
CA ILE A 149 -8.07 -7.64 -10.19
C ILE A 149 -6.65 -7.29 -10.65
N ASP A 150 -6.56 -6.48 -11.70
CA ASP A 150 -5.34 -6.11 -12.40
C ASP A 150 -5.07 -4.60 -12.27
N PHE A 151 -3.99 -4.21 -11.59
CA PHE A 151 -3.63 -2.80 -11.32
C PHE A 151 -2.64 -2.20 -12.33
N ASP A 152 -2.24 -2.98 -13.33
CA ASP A 152 -1.59 -2.49 -14.55
C ASP A 152 -2.62 -1.99 -15.59
N ARG A 153 -3.93 -2.17 -15.32
CA ARG A 153 -5.03 -1.64 -16.14
C ARG A 153 -5.71 -0.44 -15.45
N PRO A 154 -5.87 0.70 -16.16
CA PRO A 154 -6.48 1.89 -15.57
C PRO A 154 -7.93 1.71 -15.09
N GLU A 155 -8.70 0.86 -15.76
CA GLU A 155 -10.13 0.67 -15.50
C GLU A 155 -10.37 0.06 -14.11
N GLY A 156 -9.66 -1.04 -13.81
CA GLY A 156 -9.76 -1.73 -12.53
C GLY A 156 -9.29 -0.86 -11.36
N LEU A 157 -8.33 0.04 -11.60
CA LEU A 157 -7.83 0.94 -10.57
C LEU A 157 -8.88 1.96 -10.10
N ILE A 158 -9.69 2.50 -11.02
CA ILE A 158 -10.73 3.49 -10.70
C ILE A 158 -11.87 2.85 -9.93
N GLU A 159 -12.32 1.67 -10.37
CA GLU A 159 -13.44 0.95 -9.74
C GLU A 159 -13.10 0.43 -8.35
N LEU A 160 -11.82 0.13 -8.09
CA LEU A 160 -11.36 -0.47 -6.84
C LEU A 160 -10.67 0.52 -5.89
N ALA A 161 -10.79 1.82 -6.11
CA ALA A 161 -10.06 2.83 -5.33
C ALA A 161 -10.31 2.70 -3.81
N GLU A 162 -11.56 2.46 -3.40
CA GLU A 162 -11.92 2.24 -1.99
C GLU A 162 -11.35 0.92 -1.47
N SER A 163 -11.46 -0.17 -2.22
CA SER A 163 -10.90 -1.46 -1.84
C SER A 163 -9.38 -1.42 -1.70
N ILE A 164 -8.68 -0.67 -2.56
CA ILE A 164 -7.23 -0.47 -2.45
C ILE A 164 -6.90 0.28 -1.17
N HIS A 165 -7.64 1.34 -0.84
CA HIS A 165 -7.44 2.08 0.40
C HIS A 165 -7.61 1.16 1.62
N ASP A 166 -8.65 0.36 1.65
CA ASP A 166 -8.93 -0.54 2.78
C ASP A 166 -7.82 -1.57 2.96
N ARG A 167 -7.44 -2.24 1.88
CA ARG A 167 -6.44 -3.33 1.90
C ARG A 167 -5.02 -2.82 2.16
N ALA A 168 -4.63 -1.69 1.55
CA ALA A 168 -3.25 -1.23 1.53
C ALA A 168 -2.97 -0.10 2.54
N VAL A 169 -3.99 0.48 3.17
CA VAL A 169 -3.85 1.52 4.19
C VAL A 169 -4.48 1.08 5.49
N VAL A 170 -5.79 0.88 5.52
CA VAL A 170 -6.54 0.62 6.77
C VAL A 170 -6.11 -0.69 7.42
N GLU A 171 -6.10 -1.79 6.66
CA GLU A 171 -5.70 -3.10 7.19
C GLU A 171 -4.23 -3.14 7.60
N VAL A 172 -3.37 -2.41 6.89
CA VAL A 172 -1.95 -2.31 7.25
C VAL A 172 -1.79 -1.57 8.58
N ASP A 173 -2.51 -0.48 8.79
CA ASP A 173 -2.47 0.26 10.05
C ASP A 173 -3.01 -0.59 11.21
N HIS A 174 -4.06 -1.40 10.97
CA HIS A 174 -4.52 -2.39 11.95
C HIS A 174 -3.47 -3.46 12.24
N PHE A 175 -2.81 -4.01 11.21
CA PHE A 175 -1.74 -4.99 11.37
C PHE A 175 -0.54 -4.43 12.16
N ILE A 176 -0.19 -3.16 11.94
CA ILE A 176 0.88 -2.50 12.70
C ILE A 176 0.47 -2.32 14.17
N ALA A 177 -0.79 -1.94 14.43
CA ALA A 177 -1.30 -1.74 15.79
C ALA A 177 -1.44 -3.06 16.57
N ASP A 178 -1.84 -4.14 15.90
CA ASP A 178 -1.95 -5.49 16.47
C ASP A 178 -1.41 -6.55 15.49
N PRO A 179 -0.10 -6.84 15.53
CA PRO A 179 0.51 -7.87 14.69
C PRO A 179 0.08 -9.29 15.04
N THR A 180 -0.58 -9.50 16.19
CA THR A 180 -1.06 -10.82 16.62
C THR A 180 -2.46 -11.14 16.12
N GLY A 181 -3.14 -10.14 15.54
CA GLY A 181 -4.44 -10.30 14.92
C GLY A 181 -4.41 -11.13 13.64
N ASN A 182 -5.60 -11.38 13.08
CA ASN A 182 -5.76 -12.15 11.85
C ASN A 182 -5.62 -11.30 10.58
N ALA A 183 -5.12 -10.07 10.69
CA ALA A 183 -4.95 -9.18 9.54
C ALA A 183 -3.84 -9.73 8.62
N SER A 184 -4.13 -9.81 7.33
CA SER A 184 -3.16 -10.17 6.29
C SER A 184 -2.92 -8.94 5.43
N PRO A 185 -1.92 -8.09 5.80
CA PRO A 185 -1.70 -6.81 5.14
C PRO A 185 -1.34 -7.02 3.67
N MET A 186 -1.79 -6.12 2.81
CA MET A 186 -1.39 -6.09 1.41
C MET A 186 -0.39 -4.95 1.16
N PRO A 187 0.74 -5.20 0.48
CA PRO A 187 1.11 -6.49 -0.14
C PRO A 187 1.75 -7.51 0.82
N PRO A 188 1.71 -8.82 0.49
CA PRO A 188 2.28 -9.87 1.34
C PRO A 188 3.82 -9.81 1.44
N ALA A 189 4.47 -9.22 0.43
CA ALA A 189 5.93 -9.05 0.40
C ALA A 189 6.45 -8.03 1.42
N GLY A 190 5.56 -7.25 2.05
CA GLY A 190 5.92 -6.31 3.09
C GLY A 190 5.05 -5.06 3.09
N VAL A 191 5.28 -4.21 4.08
CA VAL A 191 4.50 -2.99 4.29
C VAL A 191 5.21 -1.79 3.66
N ALA A 192 4.50 -1.06 2.79
CA ALA A 192 4.97 0.23 2.30
C ALA A 192 5.18 1.21 3.47
N ARG A 193 6.12 2.16 3.36
CA ARG A 193 6.38 3.14 4.43
C ARG A 193 5.14 3.98 4.72
N ASP A 194 4.97 4.40 5.97
CA ASP A 194 3.80 5.18 6.42
C ASP A 194 3.53 6.41 5.55
N GLU A 195 4.59 7.14 5.17
CA GLU A 195 4.47 8.30 4.29
C GLU A 195 3.94 7.94 2.91
N ASP A 196 4.38 6.82 2.33
CA ASP A 196 3.92 6.38 1.02
C ASP A 196 2.47 5.89 1.09
N ARG A 197 2.04 5.26 2.20
CA ARG A 197 0.63 4.88 2.44
C ARG A 197 -0.29 6.10 2.60
N ARG A 198 0.15 7.14 3.31
CA ARG A 198 -0.61 8.41 3.40
C ARG A 198 -0.77 9.07 2.03
N ARG A 199 0.30 9.09 1.22
CA ARG A 199 0.25 9.62 -0.15
C ARG A 199 -0.67 8.77 -1.04
N LEU A 200 -0.69 7.45 -0.86
CA LEU A 200 -1.66 6.58 -1.52
C LEU A 200 -3.10 6.96 -1.17
N ALA A 201 -3.42 7.09 0.12
CA ALA A 201 -4.76 7.48 0.56
C ALA A 201 -5.21 8.82 -0.03
N ILE A 202 -4.34 9.83 -0.04
CA ILE A 202 -4.62 11.14 -0.64
C ILE A 202 -4.84 11.03 -2.15
N TRP A 203 -3.99 10.28 -2.87
CA TRP A 203 -4.12 10.14 -4.32
C TRP A 203 -5.39 9.40 -4.73
N LEU A 204 -5.79 8.37 -3.98
CA LEU A 204 -7.06 7.65 -4.15
C LEU A 204 -8.25 8.58 -3.88
N ALA A 205 -8.24 9.29 -2.74
CA ALA A 205 -9.27 10.26 -2.37
C ALA A 205 -9.48 11.37 -3.42
N CYS A 206 -8.42 11.77 -4.12
CA CYS A 206 -8.49 12.77 -5.17
C CYS A 206 -8.97 12.23 -6.53
N GLY A 207 -9.44 10.98 -6.59
CA GLY A 207 -9.98 10.39 -7.81
C GLY A 207 -8.92 10.01 -8.84
N LEU A 208 -7.73 9.59 -8.36
CA LEU A 208 -6.67 9.01 -9.19
C LEU A 208 -6.22 9.93 -10.36
N PRO A 209 -5.86 11.20 -10.09
CA PRO A 209 -5.50 12.14 -11.15
C PRO A 209 -4.33 11.63 -12.00
N GLY A 210 -4.44 11.80 -13.31
CA GLY A 210 -3.43 11.42 -14.29
C GLY A 210 -3.43 9.94 -14.69
N VAL A 211 -4.33 9.12 -14.15
CA VAL A 211 -4.56 7.76 -14.66
C VAL A 211 -5.14 7.87 -16.08
N PRO A 212 -4.54 7.20 -17.09
CA PRO A 212 -5.09 7.19 -18.45
C PRO A 212 -6.52 6.65 -18.43
N ARG A 213 -7.46 7.29 -19.13
CA ARG A 213 -8.80 6.73 -19.29
C ARG A 213 -8.91 6.09 -20.67
N ALA A 214 -9.53 4.93 -20.76
CA ALA A 214 -9.97 4.40 -22.04
C ALA A 214 -10.79 5.48 -22.77
N LYS A 215 -10.53 5.63 -24.07
CA LYS A 215 -11.27 6.55 -24.94
C LYS A 215 -12.60 5.95 -25.37
#